data_AF-A0A0P0YRW4-F1
#
_entry.id   AF-A0A0P0YRW4-F1
#
_cell.length_a   1.000
_cell.length_b   1.000
_cell.length_c   1.000
_cell.angle_alpha   90.00
_cell.angle_beta   90.00
_cell.angle_gamma   90.00
#
_symmetry.space_group_name_H-M   'P 1'
#
loop_
_entity.id
_entity.type
_entity.pdbx_description
1 polymer ?
#
loop_
_entity_poly.entity_id
_entity_poly.type
_entity_poly.pdbx_seq_one_letter_code
_entity_poly.pdbx_strand_id
1 'polypeptide(L)'
;MLSKNINNDNKQKNVASIRQVSSVAELRNTEPNHISEIIFVLGYYENTPFQGGGYFLYDINNTNLDDCGVNIRTRSGNCWRRTDDFSSGLNAQIFGVLDTGEDITEQLNNATEFSLINNIELVLPRGYLRVDGVWKCNGEGFRCRGQGSNNTFVFGTNVSANCPIFVIKNKNWDIESDPALCRLHGLKLSDFCFTGKIEGNKEQSSCRDALSLHGIGFDFELSSLNFYNIGCRAIVAEDLWDGDIHNCKFHECGQCLQWKTDDDYYQALVFKRKYDSCNAVRITNCHFEHLKRGAIYIEDYCYSFFLTNNKFEAVNQDQRYKEEYPIYIGNNHRCFTMSGGFITLTQQNKNMHYIRGGGDIIRIANVSFIAPQNKDGAAVLNLSTGRFKVGAIISSHFDIRGDLQVEPLLIKGDADFRGSTIKCFRPLRNLEKSEKVINNASFIYDIN
;
A
#
# COMPACT_ATOMS: atom_id res chain seq x y z
N MET A 1 23.51 78.93 -20.84
CA MET A 1 22.35 78.08 -20.49
C MET A 1 22.43 76.82 -21.33
N LEU A 2 22.52 75.67 -20.66
CA LEU A 2 22.57 74.33 -21.24
C LEU A 2 21.15 73.79 -21.44
N SER A 3 20.84 73.26 -22.63
CA SER A 3 19.81 72.22 -22.83
C SER A 3 20.06 71.53 -24.17
N LYS A 4 21.03 70.60 -24.22
CA LYS A 4 20.84 69.14 -24.27
C LYS A 4 19.78 68.69 -25.31
N ASN A 5 20.29 68.34 -26.50
CA ASN A 5 19.69 67.35 -27.39
C ASN A 5 19.61 66.01 -26.66
N ILE A 6 18.39 65.51 -26.46
CA ILE A 6 18.15 64.13 -26.06
C ILE A 6 17.96 63.35 -27.36
N ASN A 7 19.00 62.64 -27.78
CA ASN A 7 18.87 61.58 -28.77
C ASN A 7 18.12 60.43 -28.10
N ASN A 8 16.93 60.10 -28.63
CA ASN A 8 16.20 58.89 -28.30
C ASN A 8 16.93 57.69 -28.93
N ASP A 9 18.01 57.23 -28.31
CA ASP A 9 18.54 55.89 -28.52
C ASP A 9 17.67 54.88 -27.78
N ASN A 10 16.46 54.63 -28.29
CA ASN A 10 15.68 53.46 -27.92
C ASN A 10 16.31 52.21 -28.54
N LYS A 11 17.48 51.80 -28.02
CA LYS A 11 17.88 50.39 -28.03
C LYS A 11 16.99 49.67 -27.03
N GLN A 12 15.74 49.41 -27.42
CA GLN A 12 15.03 48.25 -26.92
C GLN A 12 15.91 47.06 -27.26
N LYS A 13 16.62 46.53 -26.24
CA LYS A 13 17.19 45.19 -26.32
C LYS A 13 16.04 44.30 -26.74
N ASN A 14 16.09 43.79 -27.97
CA ASN A 14 15.33 42.61 -28.38
C ASN A 14 15.63 41.55 -27.32
N VAL A 15 14.72 41.40 -26.36
CA VAL A 15 14.65 40.16 -25.59
C VAL A 15 14.29 39.14 -26.67
N ALA A 16 15.28 38.37 -27.12
CA ALA A 16 15.05 37.32 -28.07
C ALA A 16 13.90 36.47 -27.52
N SER A 17 12.80 36.38 -28.27
CA SER A 17 11.67 35.56 -27.88
C SER A 17 12.19 34.14 -27.66
N ILE A 18 12.02 33.61 -26.45
CA ILE A 18 12.42 32.23 -26.14
C ILE A 18 11.70 31.32 -27.13
N ARG A 19 12.47 30.48 -27.84
CA ARG A 19 11.89 29.51 -28.78
C ARG A 19 10.99 28.56 -28.00
N GLN A 20 9.86 28.23 -28.60
CA GLN A 20 8.86 27.36 -27.97
C GLN A 20 8.57 26.18 -28.89
N VAL A 21 8.40 25.01 -28.28
CA VAL A 21 7.92 23.78 -28.92
C VAL A 21 6.72 23.23 -28.14
N SER A 22 5.86 22.48 -28.82
CA SER A 22 4.60 21.97 -28.27
C SER A 22 4.78 20.81 -27.30
N SER A 23 5.81 19.98 -27.49
CA SER A 23 5.98 18.71 -26.78
C SER A 23 7.44 18.27 -26.64
N VAL A 24 7.69 17.29 -25.76
CA VAL A 24 9.01 16.63 -25.65
C VAL A 24 9.34 15.86 -26.93
N ALA A 25 8.34 15.30 -27.61
CA ALA A 25 8.53 14.66 -28.92
C ALA A 25 9.03 15.65 -29.98
N GLU A 26 8.52 16.87 -30.00
CA GLU A 26 9.02 17.93 -30.87
C GLU A 26 10.42 18.39 -30.46
N LEU A 27 10.69 18.49 -29.16
CA LEU A 27 12.03 18.84 -28.64
C LEU A 27 13.12 17.87 -29.12
N ARG A 28 12.85 16.55 -29.17
CA ARG A 28 13.78 15.54 -29.73
C ARG A 28 14.12 15.76 -31.21
N ASN A 29 13.30 16.50 -31.94
CA ASN A 29 13.52 16.82 -33.35
C ASN A 29 14.07 18.24 -33.54
N THR A 30 14.30 18.98 -32.46
CA THR A 30 14.70 20.38 -32.49
C THR A 30 16.15 20.54 -32.11
N GLU A 31 17.02 20.84 -33.07
CA GLU A 31 18.44 21.08 -32.79
C GLU A 31 18.68 22.46 -32.15
N PRO A 32 19.67 22.58 -31.24
CA PRO A 32 20.13 23.87 -30.73
C PRO A 32 20.87 24.65 -31.82
N ASN A 33 20.69 25.96 -31.84
CA ASN A 33 21.34 26.89 -32.76
C ASN A 33 22.69 27.38 -32.21
N HIS A 34 22.82 27.49 -30.88
CA HIS A 34 24.04 27.92 -30.21
C HIS A 34 24.14 27.36 -28.79
N ILE A 35 25.36 27.33 -28.24
CA ILE A 35 25.64 26.90 -26.86
C ILE A 35 24.78 27.71 -25.87
N SER A 36 24.28 27.04 -24.85
CA SER A 36 23.44 27.64 -23.80
C SER A 36 22.14 28.27 -24.31
N GLU A 37 21.63 27.84 -25.48
CA GLU A 37 20.28 28.18 -25.90
C GLU A 37 19.26 27.66 -24.88
N ILE A 38 18.24 28.47 -24.61
CA ILE A 38 17.09 28.08 -23.79
C ILE A 38 15.88 27.93 -24.70
N ILE A 39 15.15 26.84 -24.53
CA ILE A 39 13.89 26.54 -25.22
C ILE A 39 12.81 26.21 -24.19
N PHE A 40 11.57 26.64 -24.46
CA PHE A 40 10.42 26.32 -23.63
C PHE A 40 9.57 25.24 -24.28
N VAL A 41 9.28 24.17 -23.54
CA VAL A 41 8.38 23.10 -23.96
C VAL A 41 7.02 23.31 -23.29
N LEU A 42 5.95 23.40 -24.06
CA LEU A 42 4.61 23.66 -23.52
C LEU A 42 4.12 22.54 -22.60
N GLY A 43 4.20 21.27 -23.02
CA GLY A 43 3.78 20.11 -22.25
C GLY A 43 4.63 18.89 -22.57
N TYR A 44 4.47 17.80 -21.81
CA TYR A 44 5.14 16.54 -22.17
C TYR A 44 4.59 16.02 -23.51
N TYR A 45 3.26 15.91 -23.59
CA TYR A 45 2.52 15.67 -24.82
C TYR A 45 1.88 16.96 -25.35
N GLU A 46 1.69 17.01 -26.67
CA GLU A 46 1.12 18.16 -27.37
C GLU A 46 -0.32 18.49 -26.92
N ASN A 47 -1.11 17.46 -26.61
CA ASN A 47 -2.50 17.60 -26.17
C ASN A 47 -2.66 17.87 -24.66
N THR A 48 -1.57 17.94 -23.90
CA THR A 48 -1.58 18.25 -22.46
C THR A 48 -0.68 19.46 -22.15
N PRO A 49 -0.99 20.66 -22.70
CA PRO A 49 -0.16 21.83 -22.49
C PRO A 49 -0.08 22.17 -20.99
N PHE A 50 1.10 22.66 -20.59
CA PHE A 50 1.49 23.03 -19.22
C PHE A 50 1.63 21.86 -18.23
N GLN A 51 1.52 20.61 -18.68
CA GLN A 51 1.74 19.43 -17.85
C GLN A 51 3.03 18.72 -18.29
N GLY A 52 4.03 18.66 -17.42
CA GLY A 52 5.32 18.03 -17.73
C GLY A 52 6.23 18.78 -18.72
N GLY A 53 5.80 19.95 -19.22
CA GLY A 53 6.64 20.89 -19.97
C GLY A 53 7.64 21.62 -19.07
N GLY A 54 8.31 22.65 -19.58
CA GLY A 54 9.29 23.44 -18.83
C GLY A 54 10.40 24.02 -19.68
N TYR A 55 11.37 24.64 -19.02
CA TYR A 55 12.54 25.21 -19.69
C TYR A 55 13.66 24.17 -19.80
N PHE A 56 14.30 24.16 -20.96
CA PHE A 56 15.46 23.32 -21.26
C PHE A 56 16.61 24.19 -21.76
N LEU A 57 17.81 23.87 -21.27
CA LEU A 57 19.06 24.48 -21.67
C LEU A 57 19.83 23.48 -22.56
N TYR A 58 20.35 23.94 -23.68
CA TYR A 58 21.30 23.13 -24.45
C TYR A 58 22.62 23.04 -23.69
N ASP A 59 22.95 21.82 -23.26
CA ASP A 59 24.17 21.51 -22.50
C ASP A 59 25.13 20.70 -23.37
N ILE A 60 26.08 21.40 -24.00
CA ILE A 60 27.05 20.81 -24.94
C ILE A 60 27.97 19.78 -24.30
N ASN A 61 28.19 19.86 -22.98
CA ASN A 61 29.11 18.96 -22.27
C ASN A 61 28.38 17.77 -21.64
N ASN A 62 27.04 17.76 -21.66
CA ASN A 62 26.27 16.67 -21.10
C ASN A 62 26.31 15.47 -22.04
N THR A 63 26.73 14.31 -21.53
CA THR A 63 26.83 13.02 -22.23
C THR A 63 25.82 11.97 -21.74
N ASN A 64 24.94 12.31 -20.80
CA ASN A 64 23.91 11.40 -20.28
C ASN A 64 22.92 10.96 -21.37
N LEU A 65 22.48 9.71 -21.38
CA LEU A 65 21.49 9.23 -22.35
C LEU A 65 20.15 9.97 -22.21
N ASP A 66 19.27 9.84 -23.20
CA ASP A 66 17.89 10.32 -23.10
C ASP A 66 17.19 9.53 -21.98
N ASP A 67 16.78 10.23 -20.92
CA ASP A 67 16.09 9.64 -19.77
C ASP A 67 14.57 9.86 -19.84
N CYS A 68 14.08 10.34 -20.98
CA CYS A 68 12.69 10.65 -21.26
C CYS A 68 12.05 11.73 -20.38
N GLY A 69 12.82 12.55 -19.65
CA GLY A 69 12.23 13.68 -18.90
C GLY A 69 13.15 14.85 -18.57
N VAL A 70 14.35 14.59 -18.05
CA VAL A 70 15.33 15.61 -17.62
C VAL A 70 16.37 15.85 -18.71
N ASN A 71 16.92 14.80 -19.31
CA ASN A 71 17.84 14.87 -20.43
C ASN A 71 17.14 14.35 -21.68
N ILE A 72 16.94 15.22 -22.67
CA ILE A 72 16.29 14.89 -23.94
C ILE A 72 17.32 14.97 -25.06
N ARG A 73 17.51 13.88 -25.80
CA ARG A 73 18.50 13.81 -26.89
C ARG A 73 17.86 14.12 -28.22
N THR A 74 18.54 14.95 -29.00
CA THR A 74 18.19 15.18 -30.40
C THR A 74 18.69 14.06 -31.29
N ARG A 75 18.25 14.03 -32.56
CA ARG A 75 18.74 13.06 -33.55
C ARG A 75 20.25 13.11 -33.76
N SER A 76 20.85 14.29 -33.61
CA SER A 76 22.30 14.50 -33.74
C SER A 76 23.06 14.18 -32.45
N GLY A 77 22.36 13.77 -31.39
CA GLY A 77 22.94 13.45 -30.08
C GLY A 77 23.14 14.65 -29.15
N ASN A 78 22.66 15.85 -29.51
CA ASN A 78 22.71 17.02 -28.62
C ASN A 78 21.77 16.84 -27.42
N CYS A 79 22.12 17.43 -26.25
CA CYS A 79 21.32 17.32 -25.04
C CYS A 79 20.57 18.60 -24.71
N TRP A 80 19.25 18.53 -24.67
CA TRP A 80 18.42 19.49 -23.96
C TRP A 80 18.27 19.03 -22.51
N ARG A 81 18.86 19.77 -21.56
CA ARG A 81 18.76 19.48 -20.13
C ARG A 81 17.75 20.41 -19.47
N ARG A 82 16.79 19.83 -18.76
CA ARG A 82 15.78 20.56 -17.97
C ARG A 82 16.46 21.42 -16.89
N THR A 83 15.91 22.61 -16.65
CA THR A 83 16.46 23.58 -15.69
C THR A 83 15.74 23.63 -14.35
N ASP A 84 14.78 22.73 -14.13
CA ASP A 84 13.91 22.72 -12.96
C ASP A 84 14.69 22.43 -11.66
N ASP A 85 14.21 23.00 -10.55
CA ASP A 85 14.66 22.67 -9.20
C ASP A 85 13.81 21.53 -8.62
N PHE A 86 14.45 20.45 -8.22
CA PHE A 86 13.81 19.26 -7.65
C PHE A 86 13.83 19.24 -6.11
N SER A 87 14.17 20.36 -5.46
CA SER A 87 14.19 20.48 -3.99
C SER A 87 12.88 20.10 -3.30
N SER A 88 11.75 20.23 -4.00
CA SER A 88 10.40 19.84 -3.52
C SER A 88 9.94 18.43 -3.94
N GLY A 89 10.82 17.69 -4.63
CA GLY A 89 10.55 16.39 -5.23
C GLY A 89 10.53 16.43 -6.76
N LEU A 90 10.66 15.26 -7.37
CA LEU A 90 10.63 15.03 -8.81
C LEU A 90 9.17 14.85 -9.26
N ASN A 91 8.59 15.85 -9.92
CA ASN A 91 7.24 15.71 -10.47
C ASN A 91 7.24 14.66 -11.60
N ALA A 92 6.50 13.56 -11.42
CA ALA A 92 6.44 12.47 -12.38
C ALA A 92 5.90 12.90 -13.76
N GLN A 93 5.14 14.00 -13.84
CA GLN A 93 4.65 14.55 -15.11
C GLN A 93 5.78 14.91 -16.07
N ILE A 94 6.99 15.22 -15.58
CA ILE A 94 8.14 15.53 -16.46
C ILE A 94 8.59 14.33 -17.28
N PHE A 95 8.18 13.11 -16.91
CA PHE A 95 8.40 11.86 -17.65
C PHE A 95 7.15 11.40 -18.42
N GLY A 96 6.08 12.21 -18.45
CA GLY A 96 4.83 11.88 -19.15
C GLY A 96 3.81 11.10 -18.31
N VAL A 97 4.04 10.95 -16.99
CA VAL A 97 3.05 10.36 -16.08
C VAL A 97 1.87 11.31 -15.94
N LEU A 98 0.78 11.04 -16.65
CA LEU A 98 -0.39 11.92 -16.77
C LEU A 98 -1.69 11.12 -16.80
N ASP A 99 -2.79 11.76 -16.39
CA ASP A 99 -4.14 11.20 -16.52
C ASP A 99 -4.67 11.43 -17.94
N THR A 100 -4.25 10.56 -18.86
CA THR A 100 -4.66 10.59 -20.28
C THR A 100 -5.63 9.47 -20.64
N GLY A 101 -5.83 8.50 -19.74
CA GLY A 101 -6.53 7.24 -20.00
C GLY A 101 -5.68 6.17 -20.70
N GLU A 102 -4.47 6.53 -21.16
CA GLU A 102 -3.50 5.62 -21.78
C GLU A 102 -2.63 4.94 -20.71
N ASP A 103 -2.04 3.79 -21.06
CA ASP A 103 -1.08 3.10 -20.18
C ASP A 103 0.19 3.94 -19.98
N ILE A 104 0.52 4.23 -18.72
CA ILE A 104 1.70 5.02 -18.33
C ILE A 104 2.78 4.19 -17.65
N THR A 105 2.73 2.86 -17.77
CA THR A 105 3.66 1.95 -17.08
C THR A 105 5.13 2.29 -17.36
N GLU A 106 5.50 2.56 -18.62
CA GLU A 106 6.87 2.88 -19.00
C GLU A 106 7.33 4.22 -18.41
N GLN A 107 6.47 5.25 -18.48
CA GLN A 107 6.73 6.59 -17.96
C GLN A 107 6.94 6.57 -16.44
N LEU A 108 6.13 5.80 -15.71
CA LEU A 108 6.30 5.60 -14.27
C LEU A 108 7.62 4.91 -13.93
N ASN A 109 8.01 3.89 -14.70
CA ASN A 109 9.28 3.18 -14.49
C ASN A 109 10.49 4.09 -14.75
N ASN A 110 10.46 4.90 -15.82
CA ASN A 110 11.52 5.87 -16.12
C ASN A 110 11.64 6.93 -15.01
N ALA A 111 10.51 7.47 -14.52
CA ALA A 111 10.50 8.43 -13.42
C ALA A 111 11.03 7.82 -12.11
N THR A 112 10.70 6.56 -11.85
CA THR A 112 11.17 5.80 -10.67
C THR A 112 12.66 5.56 -10.72
N GLU A 113 13.20 5.13 -11.87
CA GLU A 113 14.64 4.92 -12.04
C GLU A 113 15.42 6.23 -11.84
N PHE A 114 14.96 7.33 -12.44
CA PHE A 114 15.60 8.62 -12.25
C PHE A 114 15.56 9.07 -10.78
N SER A 115 14.40 8.94 -10.12
CA SER A 115 14.22 9.25 -8.69
C SER A 115 15.19 8.46 -7.81
N LEU A 116 15.37 7.17 -8.08
CA LEU A 116 16.30 6.29 -7.36
C LEU A 116 17.76 6.71 -7.55
N ILE A 117 18.21 6.86 -8.80
CA ILE A 117 19.60 7.21 -9.12
C ILE A 117 20.01 8.53 -8.46
N ASN A 118 19.09 9.50 -8.41
CA ASN A 118 19.35 10.83 -7.88
C ASN A 118 18.96 10.98 -6.40
N ASN A 119 18.39 9.94 -5.77
CA ASN A 119 17.87 9.97 -4.40
C ASN A 119 16.90 11.14 -4.15
N ILE A 120 15.95 11.35 -5.05
CA ILE A 120 14.92 12.40 -4.98
C ILE A 120 13.56 11.75 -4.80
N GLU A 121 12.69 12.30 -3.94
CA GLU A 121 11.31 11.81 -3.80
C GLU A 121 10.52 11.97 -5.09
N LEU A 122 9.87 10.91 -5.57
CA LEU A 122 8.98 10.94 -6.73
C LEU A 122 7.59 11.47 -6.32
N VAL A 123 7.10 12.48 -7.02
CA VAL A 123 5.81 13.11 -6.75
C VAL A 123 4.83 12.77 -7.88
N LEU A 124 3.86 11.92 -7.60
CA LEU A 124 2.80 11.57 -8.53
C LEU A 124 1.79 12.74 -8.68
N PRO A 125 1.24 12.98 -9.88
CA PRO A 125 0.22 14.01 -10.09
C PRO A 125 -1.15 13.58 -9.58
N ARG A 126 -2.11 14.51 -9.63
CA ARG A 126 -3.54 14.20 -9.45
C ARG A 126 -4.07 13.45 -10.67
N GLY A 127 -5.11 12.66 -10.47
CA GLY A 127 -5.85 11.96 -11.53
C GLY A 127 -5.75 10.44 -11.45
N TYR A 128 -6.27 9.78 -12.49
CA TYR A 128 -6.30 8.34 -12.65
C TYR A 128 -5.15 7.84 -13.53
N LEU A 129 -4.13 7.30 -12.89
CA LEU A 129 -2.89 6.82 -13.48
C LEU A 129 -3.02 5.33 -13.85
N ARG A 130 -3.21 5.05 -15.14
CA ARG A 130 -3.42 3.69 -15.68
C ARG A 130 -2.12 2.92 -15.80
N VAL A 131 -2.07 1.73 -15.20
CA VAL A 131 -0.90 0.84 -15.24
C VAL A 131 -1.30 -0.54 -15.79
N ASP A 132 -1.07 -0.78 -17.08
CA ASP A 132 -1.41 -2.07 -17.72
C ASP A 132 -0.31 -3.13 -17.50
N GLY A 133 0.96 -2.69 -17.46
CA GLY A 133 2.11 -3.52 -17.12
C GLY A 133 2.41 -3.49 -15.62
N VAL A 134 3.68 -3.60 -15.22
CA VAL A 134 4.10 -3.58 -13.81
C VAL A 134 4.94 -2.32 -13.56
N TRP A 135 4.51 -1.50 -12.60
CA TRP A 135 5.36 -0.46 -12.02
C TRP A 135 6.42 -1.15 -11.15
N LYS A 136 7.70 -0.80 -11.31
CA LYS A 136 8.84 -1.50 -10.69
C LYS A 136 9.75 -0.53 -9.96
N CYS A 137 10.19 -0.93 -8.77
CA CYS A 137 11.28 -0.30 -8.04
C CYS A 137 12.30 -1.36 -7.65
N ASN A 138 13.53 -1.22 -8.15
CA ASN A 138 14.61 -2.19 -7.95
C ASN A 138 15.75 -1.70 -7.07
N GLY A 139 15.57 -0.55 -6.40
CA GLY A 139 16.60 0.16 -5.65
C GLY A 139 16.17 0.54 -4.24
N GLU A 140 17.18 0.88 -3.44
CA GLU A 140 17.05 1.26 -2.03
C GLU A 140 16.68 2.75 -1.87
N GLY A 141 16.08 3.10 -0.73
CA GLY A 141 15.80 4.50 -0.37
C GLY A 141 14.69 5.15 -1.19
N PHE A 142 13.86 4.35 -1.88
CA PHE A 142 12.78 4.85 -2.72
C PHE A 142 11.75 5.61 -1.90
N ARG A 143 11.45 6.84 -2.32
CA ARG A 143 10.41 7.68 -1.71
C ARG A 143 9.45 8.14 -2.78
N CYS A 144 8.16 7.91 -2.57
CA CYS A 144 7.13 8.35 -3.50
C CYS A 144 5.90 8.84 -2.75
N ARG A 145 5.40 10.00 -3.16
CA ARG A 145 4.15 10.56 -2.63
C ARG A 145 3.19 10.98 -3.73
N GLY A 146 1.90 10.87 -3.45
CA GLY A 146 0.85 11.47 -4.28
C GLY A 146 0.43 12.86 -3.82
N GLN A 147 -0.71 13.31 -4.34
CA GLN A 147 -1.34 14.59 -3.99
C GLN A 147 -2.50 14.42 -2.98
N GLY A 148 -2.51 13.30 -2.25
CA GLY A 148 -3.57 12.85 -1.37
C GLY A 148 -4.26 11.60 -1.90
N SER A 149 -4.64 10.69 -1.01
CA SER A 149 -5.27 9.41 -1.35
C SER A 149 -6.69 9.49 -1.90
N ASN A 150 -7.24 10.70 -2.01
CA ASN A 150 -8.49 10.99 -2.73
C ASN A 150 -8.26 11.81 -4.01
N ASN A 151 -7.01 12.09 -4.38
CA ASN A 151 -6.66 12.93 -5.52
C ASN A 151 -5.73 12.24 -6.52
N THR A 152 -4.89 11.31 -6.07
CA THR A 152 -3.99 10.51 -6.92
C THR A 152 -4.42 9.04 -6.84
N PHE A 153 -4.81 8.49 -7.98
CA PHE A 153 -5.28 7.11 -8.10
C PHE A 153 -4.39 6.34 -9.07
N VAL A 154 -3.75 5.26 -8.62
CA VAL A 154 -3.02 4.32 -9.47
C VAL A 154 -3.92 3.11 -9.67
N PHE A 155 -4.31 2.83 -10.91
CA PHE A 155 -5.21 1.72 -11.21
C PHE A 155 -4.59 0.74 -12.19
N GLY A 156 -4.64 -0.55 -11.84
CA GLY A 156 -4.14 -1.63 -12.68
C GLY A 156 -5.25 -2.27 -13.49
N THR A 157 -5.07 -2.39 -14.80
CA THR A 157 -6.03 -3.13 -15.64
C THR A 157 -5.73 -4.63 -15.63
N ASN A 158 -6.64 -5.42 -16.21
CA ASN A 158 -6.51 -6.87 -16.32
C ASN A 158 -5.64 -7.34 -17.50
N VAL A 159 -4.93 -6.45 -18.18
CA VAL A 159 -3.99 -6.81 -19.27
C VAL A 159 -2.89 -7.74 -18.75
N SER A 160 -2.33 -7.44 -17.58
CA SER A 160 -1.33 -8.26 -16.88
C SER A 160 -1.94 -8.96 -15.66
N ALA A 161 -3.02 -9.72 -15.86
CA ALA A 161 -3.69 -10.45 -14.78
C ALA A 161 -2.70 -11.33 -13.98
N ASN A 162 -2.89 -11.41 -12.66
CA ASN A 162 -2.02 -12.11 -11.70
C ASN A 162 -0.61 -11.51 -11.50
N CYS A 163 -0.23 -10.42 -12.18
CA CYS A 163 0.94 -9.64 -11.82
C CYS A 163 0.54 -8.48 -10.88
N PRO A 164 1.33 -8.14 -9.85
CA PRO A 164 1.04 -6.97 -9.02
C PRO A 164 1.05 -5.66 -9.81
N ILE A 165 0.34 -4.63 -9.33
CA ILE A 165 0.36 -3.28 -9.93
C ILE A 165 1.74 -2.65 -9.72
N PHE A 166 2.22 -2.65 -8.48
CA PHE A 166 3.54 -2.16 -8.10
C PHE A 166 4.35 -3.27 -7.42
N VAL A 167 5.53 -3.55 -7.93
CA VAL A 167 6.51 -4.46 -7.33
C VAL A 167 7.74 -3.68 -6.88
N ILE A 168 8.10 -3.86 -5.61
CA ILE A 168 9.34 -3.35 -5.03
C ILE A 168 10.16 -4.54 -4.57
N LYS A 169 11.32 -4.73 -5.20
CA LYS A 169 12.25 -5.82 -4.86
C LYS A 169 13.65 -5.51 -5.35
N ASN A 170 14.66 -5.96 -4.64
CA ASN A 170 16.03 -5.89 -5.18
C ASN A 170 16.14 -6.71 -6.46
N LYS A 171 16.91 -6.24 -7.46
CA LYS A 171 17.17 -6.99 -8.69
C LYS A 171 17.73 -8.40 -8.46
N ASN A 172 18.40 -8.62 -7.32
CA ASN A 172 18.98 -9.90 -6.94
C ASN A 172 18.01 -10.80 -6.16
N TRP A 173 16.80 -10.34 -5.80
CA TRP A 173 15.87 -11.04 -4.91
C TRP A 173 15.54 -12.49 -5.33
N ASP A 174 15.47 -12.73 -6.64
CA ASP A 174 15.12 -14.04 -7.21
C ASP A 174 16.32 -14.88 -7.63
N ILE A 175 17.53 -14.33 -7.52
CA ILE A 175 18.76 -14.94 -8.05
C ILE A 175 19.72 -15.30 -6.92
N GLU A 176 19.80 -14.44 -5.92
CA GLU A 176 20.71 -14.59 -4.79
C GLU A 176 19.99 -15.21 -3.59
N SER A 177 20.71 -16.09 -2.88
CA SER A 177 20.19 -16.84 -1.74
C SER A 177 20.53 -16.20 -0.40
N ASP A 178 21.48 -15.26 -0.37
CA ASP A 178 21.82 -14.51 0.83
C ASP A 178 20.84 -13.33 1.05
N PRO A 179 20.01 -13.37 2.11
CA PRO A 179 19.06 -12.30 2.41
C PRO A 179 19.74 -10.95 2.68
N ALA A 180 20.99 -10.94 3.16
CA ALA A 180 21.71 -9.71 3.44
C ALA A 180 22.05 -8.93 2.16
N LEU A 181 22.21 -9.62 1.03
CA LEU A 181 22.54 -9.00 -0.27
C LEU A 181 21.31 -8.59 -1.09
N CYS A 182 20.12 -9.01 -0.64
CA CYS A 182 18.87 -8.83 -1.39
C CYS A 182 17.90 -7.85 -0.73
N ARG A 183 18.22 -7.33 0.47
CA ARG A 183 17.33 -6.42 1.19
C ARG A 183 17.41 -4.99 0.65
N LEU A 184 16.28 -4.29 0.71
CA LEU A 184 16.15 -2.85 0.43
C LEU A 184 15.73 -2.14 1.71
N HIS A 185 16.33 -1.00 2.05
CA HIS A 185 15.93 -0.18 3.20
C HIS A 185 15.34 1.18 2.80
N GLY A 186 14.75 1.88 3.76
CA GLY A 186 14.36 3.28 3.60
C GLY A 186 13.24 3.53 2.57
N LEU A 187 12.34 2.57 2.40
CA LEU A 187 11.16 2.71 1.53
C LEU A 187 10.13 3.65 2.16
N LYS A 188 9.67 4.68 1.45
CA LYS A 188 8.53 5.51 1.87
C LYS A 188 7.51 5.67 0.76
N LEU A 189 6.26 5.29 1.02
CA LEU A 189 5.13 5.52 0.10
C LEU A 189 4.02 6.25 0.84
N SER A 190 3.55 7.39 0.30
CA SER A 190 2.46 8.14 0.94
C SER A 190 1.45 8.80 0.01
N ASP A 191 0.26 9.06 0.54
CA ASP A 191 -0.69 10.04 -0.03
C ASP A 191 -1.21 9.75 -1.46
N PHE A 192 -1.44 8.48 -1.80
CA PHE A 192 -2.18 8.08 -3.01
C PHE A 192 -3.04 6.83 -2.78
N CYS A 193 -3.86 6.49 -3.76
CA CYS A 193 -4.74 5.33 -3.73
C CYS A 193 -4.36 4.32 -4.81
N PHE A 194 -4.24 3.05 -4.45
CA PHE A 194 -4.41 1.97 -5.41
C PHE A 194 -5.90 1.67 -5.57
N THR A 195 -6.38 1.63 -6.81
CA THR A 195 -7.77 1.26 -7.06
C THR A 195 -7.93 0.24 -8.17
N GLY A 196 -8.88 -0.67 -7.99
CA GLY A 196 -9.33 -1.56 -9.06
C GLY A 196 -10.52 -1.02 -9.83
N LYS A 197 -10.96 0.23 -9.59
CA LYS A 197 -12.10 0.85 -10.28
C LYS A 197 -11.70 2.16 -10.93
N ILE A 198 -12.11 2.36 -12.18
CA ILE A 198 -12.13 3.69 -12.81
C ILE A 198 -13.55 4.24 -12.65
N GLU A 199 -13.68 5.52 -12.32
CA GLU A 199 -14.96 6.21 -12.32
C GLU A 199 -15.68 6.01 -13.67
N GLY A 200 -16.88 5.41 -13.65
CA GLY A 200 -17.68 5.12 -14.85
C GLY A 200 -17.69 3.66 -15.31
N ASN A 201 -16.74 2.80 -14.91
CA ASN A 201 -16.76 1.37 -15.26
C ASN A 201 -17.09 0.51 -14.02
N LYS A 202 -18.29 -0.05 -13.99
CA LYS A 202 -18.84 -0.76 -12.82
C LYS A 202 -18.44 -2.24 -12.74
N GLU A 203 -17.82 -2.81 -13.77
CA GLU A 203 -17.81 -4.28 -13.94
C GLU A 203 -16.44 -4.97 -13.85
N GLN A 204 -15.34 -4.23 -13.63
CA GLN A 204 -14.03 -4.88 -13.51
C GLN A 204 -13.29 -4.39 -12.28
N SER A 205 -13.19 -5.26 -11.27
CA SER A 205 -12.12 -5.17 -10.26
C SER A 205 -10.82 -5.70 -10.88
N SER A 206 -9.68 -5.13 -10.47
CA SER A 206 -8.37 -5.60 -10.91
C SER A 206 -8.11 -7.03 -10.40
N CYS A 207 -7.90 -8.01 -11.27
CA CYS A 207 -7.46 -9.36 -10.90
C CYS A 207 -5.94 -9.39 -10.68
N ARG A 208 -5.46 -8.43 -9.89
CA ARG A 208 -4.06 -8.13 -9.61
C ARG A 208 -3.92 -7.74 -8.15
N ASP A 209 -2.84 -8.19 -7.52
CA ASP A 209 -2.43 -7.63 -6.24
C ASP A 209 -2.02 -6.17 -6.44
N ALA A 210 -2.24 -5.29 -5.47
CA ALA A 210 -1.89 -3.88 -5.63
C ALA A 210 -0.38 -3.66 -5.44
N LEU A 211 0.14 -3.98 -4.25
CA LEU A 211 1.53 -3.73 -3.88
C LEU A 211 2.22 -5.02 -3.44
N SER A 212 3.34 -5.35 -4.07
CA SER A 212 4.19 -6.48 -3.69
C SER A 212 5.54 -5.98 -3.20
N LEU A 213 5.89 -6.35 -1.98
CA LEU A 213 7.10 -5.93 -1.27
C LEU A 213 7.96 -7.16 -1.01
N HIS A 214 9.19 -7.17 -1.51
CA HIS A 214 10.07 -8.31 -1.36
C HIS A 214 11.40 -7.89 -0.75
N GLY A 215 11.70 -8.41 0.43
CA GLY A 215 12.96 -8.15 1.12
C GLY A 215 13.12 -6.71 1.55
N ILE A 216 12.08 -6.05 2.04
CA ILE A 216 12.24 -4.68 2.56
C ILE A 216 12.68 -4.76 4.02
N GLY A 217 13.88 -4.27 4.27
CA GLY A 217 14.51 -4.14 5.57
C GLY A 217 14.05 -2.91 6.34
N PHE A 218 14.90 -2.50 7.30
CA PHE A 218 14.73 -1.34 8.19
C PHE A 218 14.17 -0.08 7.51
N ASP A 219 13.40 0.66 8.31
CA ASP A 219 12.93 2.02 8.05
C ASP A 219 11.95 2.14 6.88
N PHE A 220 11.11 1.13 6.66
CA PHE A 220 10.00 1.27 5.71
C PHE A 220 8.80 2.00 6.34
N GLU A 221 8.13 2.82 5.53
CA GLU A 221 6.94 3.58 5.92
C GLU A 221 5.91 3.58 4.79
N LEU A 222 4.73 3.02 5.05
CA LEU A 222 3.56 3.11 4.18
C LEU A 222 2.50 3.95 4.89
N SER A 223 2.26 5.17 4.43
CA SER A 223 1.45 6.14 5.17
C SER A 223 0.34 6.77 4.34
N SER A 224 -0.87 6.88 4.91
CA SER A 224 -2.01 7.53 4.25
C SER A 224 -2.37 6.93 2.88
N LEU A 225 -2.12 5.64 2.67
CA LEU A 225 -2.45 4.94 1.42
C LEU A 225 -3.87 4.38 1.47
N ASN A 226 -4.61 4.50 0.37
CA ASN A 226 -5.90 3.85 0.20
C ASN A 226 -5.79 2.68 -0.77
N PHE A 227 -6.44 1.58 -0.45
CA PHE A 227 -6.62 0.42 -1.31
C PHE A 227 -8.12 0.22 -1.50
N TYR A 228 -8.62 0.56 -2.68
CA TYR A 228 -10.06 0.60 -2.93
C TYR A 228 -10.44 -0.32 -4.09
N ASN A 229 -11.31 -1.29 -3.81
CA ASN A 229 -11.84 -2.23 -4.80
C ASN A 229 -10.74 -3.00 -5.55
N ILE A 230 -9.67 -3.39 -4.84
CA ILE A 230 -8.63 -4.26 -5.41
C ILE A 230 -9.21 -5.66 -5.54
N GLY A 231 -9.18 -6.25 -6.73
CA GLY A 231 -9.80 -7.57 -6.92
C GLY A 231 -9.02 -8.70 -6.25
N CYS A 232 -7.70 -8.58 -6.08
CA CYS A 232 -6.90 -9.55 -5.30
C CYS A 232 -6.48 -8.95 -3.94
N ARG A 233 -5.21 -9.07 -3.55
CA ARG A 233 -4.67 -8.58 -2.28
C ARG A 233 -4.23 -7.13 -2.39
N ALA A 234 -4.35 -6.38 -1.31
CA ALA A 234 -3.85 -5.02 -1.25
C ALA A 234 -2.32 -5.02 -1.11
N ILE A 235 -1.79 -5.77 -0.16
CA ILE A 235 -0.34 -5.85 0.08
C ILE A 235 0.06 -7.30 0.23
N VAL A 236 1.08 -7.70 -0.54
CA VAL A 236 1.80 -8.96 -0.36
C VAL A 236 3.23 -8.61 0.01
N ALA A 237 3.70 -9.13 1.13
CA ALA A 237 5.03 -8.85 1.63
C ALA A 237 5.79 -10.16 1.90
N GLU A 238 7.03 -10.23 1.45
CA GLU A 238 7.98 -11.29 1.75
C GLU A 238 9.16 -10.69 2.52
N ASP A 239 9.47 -11.25 3.69
CA ASP A 239 10.64 -10.90 4.52
C ASP A 239 10.72 -9.41 4.90
N LEU A 240 9.59 -8.82 5.26
CA LEU A 240 9.41 -7.40 5.61
C LEU A 240 9.84 -7.06 7.05
N TRP A 241 10.74 -6.10 7.26
CA TRP A 241 11.38 -5.86 8.55
C TRP A 241 11.27 -4.42 9.04
N ASP A 242 10.94 -4.26 10.32
CA ASP A 242 11.02 -3.02 11.10
C ASP A 242 10.53 -1.76 10.37
N GLY A 243 9.21 -1.59 10.39
CA GLY A 243 8.58 -0.44 9.78
C GLY A 243 7.09 -0.42 10.00
N ASP A 244 6.48 0.60 9.41
CA ASP A 244 5.15 1.05 9.79
C ASP A 244 4.21 1.10 8.57
N ILE A 245 3.03 0.52 8.73
CA ILE A 245 1.88 0.73 7.85
C ILE A 245 0.87 1.52 8.67
N HIS A 246 0.66 2.79 8.37
CA HIS A 246 -0.17 3.64 9.23
C HIS A 246 -1.09 4.61 8.50
N ASN A 247 -2.25 4.85 9.11
CA ASN A 247 -3.31 5.70 8.56
C ASN A 247 -3.80 5.24 7.18
N CYS A 248 -3.70 3.94 6.87
CA CYS A 248 -4.12 3.37 5.59
C CYS A 248 -5.57 2.88 5.63
N LYS A 249 -6.27 2.93 4.48
CA LYS A 249 -7.61 2.35 4.31
C LYS A 249 -7.58 1.18 3.35
N PHE A 250 -8.12 0.05 3.77
CA PHE A 250 -8.33 -1.15 2.96
C PHE A 250 -9.81 -1.38 2.81
N HIS A 251 -10.35 -1.08 1.63
CA HIS A 251 -11.78 -1.07 1.37
C HIS A 251 -12.10 -1.95 0.18
N GLU A 252 -13.04 -2.88 0.37
CA GLU A 252 -13.59 -3.67 -0.74
C GLU A 252 -12.55 -4.54 -1.47
N CYS A 253 -11.47 -4.97 -0.80
CA CYS A 253 -10.46 -5.84 -1.43
C CYS A 253 -10.91 -7.32 -1.53
N GLY A 254 -10.32 -8.06 -2.47
CA GLY A 254 -10.49 -9.50 -2.66
C GLY A 254 -11.70 -9.92 -3.50
N GLN A 255 -12.16 -9.08 -4.44
CA GLN A 255 -13.38 -9.30 -5.22
C GLN A 255 -13.25 -10.23 -6.45
N CYS A 256 -12.03 -10.50 -6.93
CA CYS A 256 -11.83 -11.28 -8.16
C CYS A 256 -12.06 -12.78 -7.89
N LEU A 257 -13.23 -13.29 -8.29
CA LEU A 257 -13.60 -14.71 -8.16
C LEU A 257 -12.71 -15.65 -8.99
N GLN A 258 -12.19 -15.15 -10.11
CA GLN A 258 -11.36 -15.92 -11.03
C GLN A 258 -9.89 -15.95 -10.61
N TRP A 259 -9.53 -15.25 -9.53
CA TRP A 259 -8.16 -15.12 -9.08
C TRP A 259 -7.58 -16.47 -8.68
N LYS A 260 -6.42 -16.79 -9.27
CA LYS A 260 -5.57 -17.91 -8.91
C LYS A 260 -4.25 -17.34 -8.40
N THR A 261 -3.82 -17.82 -7.25
CA THR A 261 -2.49 -17.54 -6.70
C THR A 261 -1.79 -18.88 -6.48
N ASP A 262 -0.47 -18.88 -6.53
CA ASP A 262 0.35 -20.06 -6.26
C ASP A 262 0.37 -20.42 -4.76
N ASP A 263 -0.13 -19.52 -3.92
CA ASP A 263 -0.30 -19.70 -2.48
C ASP A 263 -1.80 -19.74 -2.08
N ASP A 264 -2.11 -20.32 -0.92
CA ASP A 264 -3.49 -20.36 -0.39
C ASP A 264 -3.81 -19.16 0.52
N TYR A 265 -3.21 -17.99 0.24
CA TYR A 265 -3.31 -16.81 1.10
C TYR A 265 -4.10 -15.69 0.42
N TYR A 266 -5.26 -15.36 1.00
CA TYR A 266 -6.28 -14.55 0.31
C TYR A 266 -6.67 -13.25 1.03
N GLN A 267 -6.14 -13.03 2.24
CA GLN A 267 -6.38 -11.84 3.04
C GLN A 267 -5.85 -10.58 2.34
N ALA A 268 -6.44 -9.42 2.65
CA ALA A 268 -6.04 -8.15 2.02
C ALA A 268 -4.55 -7.83 2.23
N LEU A 269 -4.00 -8.16 3.40
CA LEU A 269 -2.57 -8.06 3.70
C LEU A 269 -2.03 -9.46 3.97
N VAL A 270 -0.98 -9.83 3.27
CA VAL A 270 -0.32 -11.14 3.41
C VAL A 270 1.16 -10.93 3.67
N PHE A 271 1.64 -11.46 4.80
CA PHE A 271 3.03 -11.43 5.23
C PHE A 271 3.60 -12.85 5.22
N LYS A 272 4.57 -13.09 4.33
CA LYS A 272 5.13 -14.41 4.01
C LYS A 272 6.63 -14.46 4.25
N ARG A 273 7.14 -15.68 4.30
CA ARG A 273 8.56 -16.00 4.30
C ARG A 273 9.00 -16.55 2.95
N LYS A 274 10.08 -15.98 2.42
CA LYS A 274 10.92 -16.61 1.41
C LYS A 274 12.19 -17.16 2.05
N TYR A 275 13.00 -16.28 2.64
CA TYR A 275 14.24 -16.66 3.32
C TYR A 275 14.13 -16.51 4.84
N ASP A 276 13.38 -15.51 5.30
CA ASP A 276 13.20 -15.17 6.71
C ASP A 276 11.74 -14.77 7.02
N SER A 277 11.44 -14.25 8.20
CA SER A 277 10.10 -13.81 8.55
C SER A 277 9.85 -12.33 8.23
N CYS A 278 8.57 -11.94 8.13
CA CYS A 278 8.21 -10.54 8.34
C CYS A 278 8.31 -10.24 9.84
N ASN A 279 9.08 -9.23 10.26
CA ASN A 279 9.40 -8.97 11.66
C ASN A 279 9.34 -7.48 12.02
N ALA A 280 8.95 -7.17 13.25
CA ALA A 280 8.85 -5.82 13.81
C ALA A 280 7.94 -4.90 12.99
N VAL A 281 6.93 -5.48 12.33
CA VAL A 281 5.95 -4.75 11.52
C VAL A 281 4.87 -4.20 12.42
N ARG A 282 4.59 -2.90 12.26
CA ARG A 282 3.57 -2.16 13.00
C ARG A 282 2.47 -1.70 12.06
N ILE A 283 1.23 -2.09 12.33
CA ILE A 283 0.05 -1.62 11.60
C ILE A 283 -0.77 -0.74 12.54
N THR A 284 -0.86 0.56 12.26
CA THR A 284 -1.38 1.55 13.20
C THR A 284 -2.43 2.47 12.58
N ASN A 285 -3.56 2.69 13.26
CA ASN A 285 -4.63 3.59 12.80
C ASN A 285 -5.19 3.24 11.40
N CYS A 286 -5.16 1.97 11.01
CA CYS A 286 -5.68 1.52 9.73
C CYS A 286 -7.16 1.13 9.81
N HIS A 287 -7.87 1.27 8.70
CA HIS A 287 -9.28 0.91 8.58
C HIS A 287 -9.48 -0.20 7.54
N PHE A 288 -10.00 -1.33 7.97
CA PHE A 288 -10.32 -2.50 7.15
C PHE A 288 -11.85 -2.62 7.03
N GLU A 289 -12.36 -2.49 5.81
CA GLU A 289 -13.80 -2.35 5.55
C GLU A 289 -14.23 -3.16 4.31
N HIS A 290 -15.34 -3.89 4.42
CA HIS A 290 -15.96 -4.62 3.30
C HIS A 290 -15.04 -5.61 2.58
N LEU A 291 -14.08 -6.18 3.29
CA LEU A 291 -13.12 -7.14 2.74
C LEU A 291 -13.78 -8.49 2.49
N LYS A 292 -13.56 -9.09 1.31
CA LYS A 292 -14.26 -10.30 0.89
C LYS A 292 -13.65 -11.60 1.42
N ARG A 293 -12.33 -11.65 1.58
CA ARG A 293 -11.56 -12.88 1.88
C ARG A 293 -10.62 -12.76 3.10
N GLY A 294 -10.84 -11.75 3.93
CA GLY A 294 -10.12 -11.54 5.20
C GLY A 294 -9.21 -10.31 5.17
N ALA A 295 -8.70 -9.95 6.34
CA ALA A 295 -7.93 -8.73 6.53
C ALA A 295 -6.43 -8.98 6.52
N ILE A 296 -5.95 -9.87 7.40
CA ILE A 296 -4.51 -10.02 7.65
C ILE A 296 -4.13 -11.49 7.77
N TYR A 297 -3.10 -11.90 7.03
CA TYR A 297 -2.43 -13.19 7.16
C TYR A 297 -0.96 -12.96 7.51
N ILE A 298 -0.50 -13.60 8.59
CA ILE A 298 0.90 -13.56 9.02
C ILE A 298 1.43 -14.99 9.14
N GLU A 299 2.40 -15.34 8.30
CA GLU A 299 3.07 -16.64 8.34
C GLU A 299 3.88 -16.82 9.64
N ASP A 300 4.24 -18.07 9.95
CA ASP A 300 5.03 -18.47 11.12
C ASP A 300 6.42 -17.77 11.20
N TYR A 301 7.05 -17.84 12.39
CA TYR A 301 8.42 -17.40 12.67
C TYR A 301 8.66 -15.88 12.75
N CYS A 302 7.61 -15.06 12.81
CA CYS A 302 7.75 -13.65 13.14
C CYS A 302 8.17 -13.46 14.61
N TYR A 303 9.15 -12.59 14.87
CA TYR A 303 9.58 -12.29 16.23
C TYR A 303 8.65 -11.28 16.92
N SER A 304 8.18 -10.27 16.21
CA SER A 304 7.29 -9.26 16.77
C SER A 304 6.38 -8.67 15.70
N PHE A 305 5.08 -8.63 15.98
CA PHE A 305 4.09 -8.02 15.11
C PHE A 305 3.07 -7.23 15.94
N PHE A 306 2.72 -6.04 15.47
CA PHE A 306 1.92 -5.09 16.23
C PHE A 306 0.71 -4.60 15.43
N LEU A 307 -0.47 -4.70 16.02
CA LEU A 307 -1.69 -4.06 15.55
C LEU A 307 -2.14 -3.01 16.57
N THR A 308 -2.13 -1.73 16.23
CA THR A 308 -2.45 -0.65 17.16
C THR A 308 -3.57 0.24 16.64
N ASN A 309 -4.63 0.40 17.42
CA ASN A 309 -5.74 1.30 17.15
C ASN A 309 -6.37 1.14 15.75
N ASN A 310 -6.51 -0.11 15.30
CA ASN A 310 -7.09 -0.43 14.01
C ASN A 310 -8.61 -0.62 14.11
N LYS A 311 -9.32 -0.28 13.03
CA LYS A 311 -10.75 -0.54 12.88
C LYS A 311 -10.98 -1.67 11.89
N PHE A 312 -11.81 -2.64 12.26
CA PHE A 312 -12.29 -3.67 11.34
C PHE A 312 -13.81 -3.68 11.29
N GLU A 313 -14.36 -3.55 10.08
CA GLU A 313 -15.80 -3.54 9.83
C GLU A 313 -16.10 -4.38 8.60
N ALA A 314 -17.15 -5.21 8.68
CA ALA A 314 -17.62 -5.98 7.55
C ALA A 314 -16.50 -6.76 6.83
N VAL A 315 -15.76 -7.59 7.57
CA VAL A 315 -14.70 -8.46 7.02
C VAL A 315 -15.27 -9.87 6.81
N ASN A 316 -14.87 -10.52 5.70
CA ASN A 316 -15.40 -11.80 5.18
C ASN A 316 -16.87 -11.74 4.80
N GLN A 317 -17.25 -10.77 3.96
CA GLN A 317 -18.66 -10.50 3.70
C GLN A 317 -19.32 -11.43 2.66
N ASP A 318 -18.57 -12.31 2.03
CA ASP A 318 -19.01 -12.99 0.82
C ASP A 318 -18.87 -14.51 0.93
N GLN A 319 -20.02 -15.16 1.03
CA GLN A 319 -20.16 -16.60 1.23
C GLN A 319 -19.76 -17.43 0.00
N ARG A 320 -19.47 -16.79 -1.13
CA ARG A 320 -18.96 -17.49 -2.32
C ARG A 320 -17.52 -17.95 -2.14
N TYR A 321 -16.78 -17.31 -1.23
CA TYR A 321 -15.41 -17.70 -0.92
C TYR A 321 -15.37 -18.73 0.20
N LYS A 322 -14.30 -19.53 0.22
CA LYS A 322 -13.99 -20.42 1.33
C LYS A 322 -13.94 -19.62 2.63
N GLU A 323 -14.45 -20.23 3.69
CA GLU A 323 -14.32 -19.76 5.06
C GLU A 323 -12.83 -19.64 5.43
N GLU A 324 -12.37 -18.40 5.71
CA GLU A 324 -10.99 -18.07 6.09
C GLU A 324 -10.98 -17.15 7.32
N TYR A 325 -9.95 -17.21 8.17
CA TYR A 325 -9.88 -16.35 9.35
C TYR A 325 -9.71 -14.87 8.92
N PRO A 326 -10.54 -13.92 9.42
CA PRO A 326 -10.35 -12.50 9.18
C PRO A 326 -8.93 -12.03 9.53
N ILE A 327 -8.41 -12.49 10.67
CA ILE A 327 -7.03 -12.31 11.08
C ILE A 327 -6.44 -13.68 11.39
N TYR A 328 -5.45 -14.08 10.59
CA TYR A 328 -4.67 -15.30 10.78
C TYR A 328 -3.25 -14.96 11.21
N ILE A 329 -2.85 -15.49 12.35
CA ILE A 329 -1.48 -15.46 12.86
C ILE A 329 -1.01 -16.91 12.91
N GLY A 330 0.16 -17.18 12.34
CA GLY A 330 0.83 -18.47 12.39
C GLY A 330 1.02 -19.06 13.80
N ASN A 331 1.59 -20.25 13.92
CA ASN A 331 1.78 -20.98 15.18
C ASN A 331 3.09 -20.65 15.92
N ASN A 332 4.14 -20.26 15.18
CA ASN A 332 5.50 -20.12 15.72
C ASN A 332 5.94 -18.67 15.84
N HIS A 333 5.08 -17.80 16.39
CA HIS A 333 5.40 -16.39 16.63
C HIS A 333 6.09 -16.22 17.98
N ARG A 334 7.09 -15.33 18.11
CA ARG A 334 7.63 -14.99 19.45
C ARG A 334 6.70 -14.04 20.19
N CYS A 335 6.20 -13.01 19.51
CA CYS A 335 5.32 -12.03 20.11
C CYS A 335 4.33 -11.47 19.07
N PHE A 336 3.05 -11.55 19.39
CA PHE A 336 2.02 -10.78 18.70
C PHE A 336 1.32 -9.86 19.70
N THR A 337 1.19 -8.58 19.38
CA THR A 337 0.49 -7.59 20.20
C THR A 337 -0.59 -6.89 19.40
N MET A 338 -1.81 -6.91 19.92
CA MET A 338 -2.90 -6.07 19.47
C MET A 338 -3.32 -5.13 20.59
N SER A 339 -3.42 -3.83 20.32
CA SER A 339 -3.81 -2.84 21.32
C SER A 339 -4.74 -1.74 20.78
N GLY A 340 -5.81 -1.43 21.50
CA GLY A 340 -6.76 -0.41 21.10
C GLY A 340 -7.60 -0.77 19.86
N GLY A 341 -8.43 0.17 19.42
CA GLY A 341 -9.29 -0.01 18.24
C GLY A 341 -10.55 -0.84 18.49
N PHE A 342 -11.23 -1.19 17.41
CA PHE A 342 -12.46 -1.97 17.49
C PHE A 342 -12.69 -2.90 16.29
N ILE A 343 -13.41 -3.99 16.56
CA ILE A 343 -13.83 -4.99 15.60
C ILE A 343 -15.35 -5.08 15.65
N THR A 344 -16.00 -4.87 14.50
CA THR A 344 -17.41 -5.17 14.31
C THR A 344 -17.54 -6.65 13.96
N LEU A 345 -18.05 -7.44 14.89
CA LEU A 345 -18.40 -8.84 14.67
C LEU A 345 -19.58 -8.85 13.69
N THR A 346 -19.50 -9.66 12.64
CA THR A 346 -20.59 -9.84 11.65
C THR A 346 -20.98 -11.31 11.53
N GLN A 347 -22.27 -11.60 11.26
CA GLN A 347 -22.84 -12.96 11.31
C GLN A 347 -22.20 -13.95 10.34
N GLN A 348 -21.58 -13.45 9.28
CA GLN A 348 -21.07 -14.27 8.20
C GLN A 348 -19.89 -15.15 8.65
N ASN A 349 -19.30 -14.87 9.82
CA ASN A 349 -18.29 -15.70 10.47
C ASN A 349 -18.85 -16.49 11.68
N LYS A 350 -20.16 -16.75 11.79
CA LYS A 350 -20.76 -17.39 12.99
C LYS A 350 -20.18 -18.76 13.38
N ASN A 351 -19.51 -19.44 12.45
CA ASN A 351 -18.88 -20.75 12.65
C ASN A 351 -17.34 -20.68 12.73
N MET A 352 -16.76 -19.48 12.63
CA MET A 352 -15.32 -19.27 12.66
C MET A 352 -14.93 -18.17 13.66
N HIS A 353 -13.77 -18.33 14.28
CA HIS A 353 -13.21 -17.28 15.11
C HIS A 353 -12.68 -16.12 14.28
N TYR A 354 -12.89 -14.89 14.72
CA TYR A 354 -12.42 -13.69 14.02
C TYR A 354 -10.88 -13.63 13.95
N ILE A 355 -10.23 -13.99 15.05
CA ILE A 355 -8.78 -14.05 15.18
C ILE A 355 -8.37 -15.48 15.49
N ARG A 356 -7.41 -16.01 14.74
CA ARG A 356 -6.70 -17.24 15.07
C ARG A 356 -5.23 -16.93 15.27
N GLY A 357 -4.64 -17.41 16.36
CA GLY A 357 -3.22 -17.20 16.60
C GLY A 357 -2.57 -18.22 17.53
N GLY A 358 -1.26 -18.38 17.36
CA GLY A 358 -0.40 -19.16 18.25
C GLY A 358 1.01 -18.57 18.32
N GLY A 359 1.70 -18.80 19.43
CA GLY A 359 3.09 -18.33 19.60
C GLY A 359 3.56 -18.46 21.04
N ASP A 360 4.77 -17.95 21.32
CA ASP A 360 5.34 -17.89 22.66
C ASP A 360 4.51 -16.93 23.55
N ILE A 361 4.17 -15.74 23.03
CA ILE A 361 3.33 -14.70 23.67
C ILE A 361 2.29 -14.12 22.69
N ILE A 362 1.03 -14.04 23.13
CA ILE A 362 -0.03 -13.24 22.49
C ILE A 362 -0.58 -12.23 23.50
N ARG A 363 -0.62 -10.94 23.14
CA ARG A 363 -1.22 -9.88 23.96
C ARG A 363 -2.32 -9.16 23.20
N ILE A 364 -3.52 -9.11 23.75
CA ILE A 364 -4.66 -8.35 23.21
C ILE A 364 -5.21 -7.44 24.30
N ALA A 365 -5.05 -6.13 24.15
CA ALA A 365 -5.37 -5.16 25.19
C ALA A 365 -6.21 -3.98 24.68
N ASN A 366 -7.23 -3.57 25.44
CA ASN A 366 -8.09 -2.42 25.12
C ASN A 366 -8.76 -2.49 23.74
N VAL A 367 -8.99 -3.69 23.20
CA VAL A 367 -9.73 -3.89 21.96
C VAL A 367 -11.21 -4.04 22.29
N SER A 368 -12.07 -3.40 21.50
CA SER A 368 -13.52 -3.60 21.61
C SER A 368 -14.02 -4.53 20.51
N PHE A 369 -14.50 -5.70 20.88
CA PHE A 369 -15.21 -6.62 19.98
C PHE A 369 -16.72 -6.40 20.15
N ILE A 370 -17.39 -5.90 19.12
CA ILE A 370 -18.76 -5.40 19.20
C ILE A 370 -19.64 -6.11 18.16
N ALA A 371 -20.72 -6.74 18.61
CA ALA A 371 -21.83 -7.18 17.76
C ALA A 371 -23.01 -6.19 17.90
N PRO A 372 -23.28 -5.32 16.90
CA PRO A 372 -24.33 -4.31 17.01
C PRO A 372 -25.75 -4.88 17.14
N GLN A 373 -26.01 -6.05 16.55
CA GLN A 373 -27.30 -6.72 16.59
C GLN A 373 -27.14 -8.20 16.94
N ASN A 374 -28.22 -8.84 17.40
CA ASN A 374 -28.24 -10.28 17.71
C ASN A 374 -27.85 -11.15 16.52
N LYS A 375 -28.11 -10.67 15.31
CA LYS A 375 -27.72 -11.36 14.10
C LYS A 375 -26.22 -11.21 13.85
N ASP A 376 -25.54 -10.13 14.23
CA ASP A 376 -24.17 -9.85 13.79
C ASP A 376 -23.07 -10.68 14.49
N GLY A 377 -23.39 -11.63 15.35
CA GLY A 377 -22.41 -12.39 16.12
C GLY A 377 -21.41 -13.25 15.33
N ALA A 378 -20.17 -13.32 15.82
CA ALA A 378 -19.15 -14.29 15.39
C ALA A 378 -18.40 -14.85 16.60
N ALA A 379 -17.75 -16.01 16.43
CA ALA A 379 -16.73 -16.41 17.40
C ALA A 379 -15.53 -15.47 17.29
N VAL A 380 -14.80 -15.28 18.38
CA VAL A 380 -13.86 -14.16 18.49
C VAL A 380 -12.41 -14.64 18.43
N LEU A 381 -11.98 -15.47 19.39
CA LEU A 381 -10.57 -15.85 19.53
C LEU A 381 -10.38 -17.37 19.49
N ASN A 382 -9.58 -17.85 18.54
CA ASN A 382 -9.04 -19.20 18.53
C ASN A 382 -7.54 -19.16 18.87
N LEU A 383 -7.24 -19.55 20.10
CA LEU A 383 -5.88 -19.68 20.63
C LEU A 383 -5.50 -21.15 20.87
N SER A 384 -6.28 -22.11 20.35
CA SER A 384 -6.09 -23.54 20.67
C SER A 384 -4.87 -24.20 20.03
N THR A 385 -4.29 -23.58 19.01
CA THR A 385 -3.15 -24.15 18.27
C THR A 385 -1.81 -23.60 18.74
N GLY A 386 -1.81 -22.63 19.66
CA GLY A 386 -0.60 -22.00 20.18
C GLY A 386 0.17 -22.92 21.13
N ARG A 387 1.49 -23.02 20.92
CA ARG A 387 2.43 -23.56 21.91
C ARG A 387 2.91 -22.42 22.80
N PHE A 388 2.05 -21.95 23.69
CA PHE A 388 2.39 -20.84 24.59
C PHE A 388 3.49 -21.25 25.56
N LYS A 389 4.62 -20.54 25.53
CA LYS A 389 5.70 -20.69 26.52
C LYS A 389 5.52 -19.75 27.71
N VAL A 390 4.98 -18.57 27.46
CA VAL A 390 4.76 -17.52 28.48
C VAL A 390 3.27 -17.30 28.72
N GLY A 391 2.43 -17.54 27.71
CA GLY A 391 0.96 -17.49 27.83
C GLY A 391 0.31 -16.47 26.89
N ALA A 392 -1.01 -16.40 26.95
CA ALA A 392 -1.79 -15.33 26.33
C ALA A 392 -2.29 -14.34 27.39
N ILE A 393 -2.17 -13.03 27.16
CA ILE A 393 -2.64 -11.97 28.08
C ILE A 393 -3.73 -11.16 27.36
N ILE A 394 -4.96 -11.26 27.86
CA ILE A 394 -6.13 -10.67 27.24
C ILE A 394 -6.83 -9.74 28.24
N SER A 395 -6.91 -8.45 27.89
CA SER A 395 -7.60 -7.42 28.70
C SER A 395 -8.42 -6.54 27.77
N SER A 396 -9.62 -6.98 27.41
CA SER A 396 -10.43 -6.38 26.33
C SER A 396 -11.93 -6.44 26.62
N HIS A 397 -12.71 -5.70 25.82
CA HIS A 397 -14.17 -5.71 25.91
C HIS A 397 -14.76 -6.64 24.83
N PHE A 398 -15.61 -7.56 25.25
CA PHE A 398 -16.30 -8.49 24.36
C PHE A 398 -17.82 -8.31 24.51
N ASP A 399 -18.49 -7.85 23.47
CA ASP A 399 -19.95 -7.89 23.29
C ASP A 399 -20.26 -8.90 22.17
N ILE A 400 -20.46 -10.15 22.57
CA ILE A 400 -20.66 -11.29 21.68
C ILE A 400 -22.15 -11.63 21.69
N ARG A 401 -22.73 -11.77 20.50
CA ARG A 401 -24.16 -12.08 20.32
C ARG A 401 -24.32 -13.25 19.36
N GLY A 402 -25.55 -13.73 19.22
CA GLY A 402 -25.99 -14.59 18.11
C GLY A 402 -25.84 -16.09 18.29
N ASP A 403 -26.57 -16.85 17.46
CA ASP A 403 -26.63 -18.31 17.48
C ASP A 403 -25.34 -18.93 16.89
N LEU A 404 -24.25 -18.96 17.66
CA LEU A 404 -22.98 -19.60 17.21
C LEU A 404 -23.08 -21.13 17.37
N GLN A 405 -22.31 -21.83 16.54
CA GLN A 405 -22.15 -23.30 16.62
C GLN A 405 -20.80 -23.71 17.24
N VAL A 406 -19.94 -22.73 17.52
CA VAL A 406 -18.60 -22.91 18.07
C VAL A 406 -18.43 -22.06 19.32
N GLU A 407 -17.56 -22.48 20.23
CA GLU A 407 -17.23 -21.70 21.42
C GLU A 407 -16.74 -20.29 21.00
N PRO A 408 -17.22 -19.18 21.62
CA PRO A 408 -16.77 -17.84 21.22
C PRO A 408 -15.29 -17.57 21.47
N LEU A 409 -14.74 -18.20 22.50
CA LEU A 409 -13.35 -18.09 22.93
C LEU A 409 -12.80 -19.51 23.11
N LEU A 410 -12.02 -19.99 22.14
CA LEU A 410 -11.41 -21.31 22.15
C LEU A 410 -9.95 -21.22 22.56
N ILE A 411 -9.63 -21.75 23.74
CA ILE A 411 -8.33 -21.56 24.39
C ILE A 411 -7.76 -22.91 24.84
N LYS A 412 -6.49 -23.19 24.50
CA LYS A 412 -5.73 -24.32 25.06
C LYS A 412 -4.40 -23.79 25.61
N GLY A 413 -4.07 -24.15 26.85
CA GLY A 413 -2.88 -23.68 27.56
C GLY A 413 -3.14 -22.52 28.53
N ASP A 414 -2.08 -21.89 29.01
CA ASP A 414 -2.13 -20.81 30.01
C ASP A 414 -2.53 -19.48 29.36
N ALA A 415 -3.74 -19.01 29.67
CA ALA A 415 -4.23 -17.70 29.25
C ALA A 415 -4.79 -16.93 30.44
N ASP A 416 -4.44 -15.65 30.53
CA ASP A 416 -4.85 -14.71 31.58
C ASP A 416 -5.81 -13.67 31.00
N PHE A 417 -7.02 -13.60 31.56
CA PHE A 417 -8.08 -12.68 31.15
C PHE A 417 -8.29 -11.51 32.13
N ARG A 418 -7.37 -11.29 33.08
CA ARG A 418 -7.50 -10.21 34.07
C ARG A 418 -7.71 -8.85 33.39
N GLY A 419 -8.77 -8.16 33.82
CA GLY A 419 -9.18 -6.86 33.27
C GLY A 419 -10.09 -6.94 32.05
N SER A 420 -10.39 -8.14 31.53
CA SER A 420 -11.39 -8.31 30.46
C SER A 420 -12.83 -8.24 30.99
N THR A 421 -13.73 -7.68 30.18
CA THR A 421 -15.18 -7.74 30.37
C THR A 421 -15.79 -8.58 29.26
N ILE A 422 -16.46 -9.68 29.61
CA ILE A 422 -17.06 -10.59 28.63
C ILE A 422 -18.58 -10.62 28.79
N LYS A 423 -19.29 -10.12 27.77
CA LYS A 423 -20.74 -10.18 27.64
C LYS A 423 -21.10 -11.13 26.50
N CYS A 424 -21.85 -12.18 26.82
CA CYS A 424 -22.27 -13.19 25.85
C CYS A 424 -23.80 -13.31 25.84
N PHE A 425 -24.42 -13.02 24.69
CA PHE A 425 -25.87 -13.10 24.49
C PHE A 425 -26.22 -14.22 23.50
N ARG A 426 -26.89 -15.26 23.99
CA ARG A 426 -27.34 -16.45 23.20
C ARG A 426 -26.24 -17.15 22.37
N PRO A 427 -25.00 -17.30 22.85
CA PRO A 427 -23.87 -17.70 22.00
C PRO A 427 -23.99 -19.13 21.43
N LEU A 428 -24.74 -20.06 22.02
CA LEU A 428 -24.73 -21.48 21.65
C LEU A 428 -26.12 -22.10 21.84
N ARG A 429 -26.74 -22.66 20.78
CA ARG A 429 -28.06 -23.32 20.89
C ARG A 429 -28.02 -24.74 21.48
N ASN A 430 -26.88 -25.44 21.49
CA ASN A 430 -26.84 -26.90 21.71
C ASN A 430 -25.73 -27.44 22.64
N LEU A 431 -25.14 -26.63 23.53
CA LEU A 431 -24.21 -27.15 24.54
C LEU A 431 -24.94 -27.28 25.88
N GLU A 432 -25.19 -28.53 26.30
CA GLU A 432 -25.46 -28.86 27.69
C GLU A 432 -24.42 -28.15 28.57
N LYS A 433 -24.91 -27.47 29.62
CA LYS A 433 -24.16 -26.62 30.57
C LYS A 433 -22.74 -27.14 30.87
N SER A 434 -21.77 -26.78 30.05
CA SER A 434 -20.36 -26.87 30.43
C SER A 434 -19.96 -25.50 30.95
N GLU A 435 -20.11 -25.29 32.25
CA GLU A 435 -19.45 -24.18 32.95
C GLU A 435 -17.93 -24.39 32.88
N LYS A 436 -17.31 -24.01 31.76
CA LYS A 436 -15.87 -23.81 31.72
C LYS A 436 -15.60 -22.40 32.23
N VAL A 437 -15.08 -22.34 33.45
CA VAL A 437 -14.50 -21.13 34.02
C VAL A 437 -13.30 -20.73 33.15
N ILE A 438 -13.42 -19.66 32.36
CA ILE A 438 -12.23 -18.98 31.83
C ILE A 438 -11.64 -18.23 33.04
N ASN A 439 -10.45 -18.66 33.47
CA ASN A 439 -9.79 -18.13 34.66
C ASN A 439 -9.74 -16.59 34.64
N ASN A 440 -10.14 -15.97 35.76
CA ASN A 440 -9.95 -14.54 36.06
C ASN A 440 -10.64 -13.52 35.13
N ALA A 441 -11.71 -13.91 34.41
CA ALA A 441 -12.58 -12.98 33.67
C ALA A 441 -13.87 -12.64 34.43
N SER A 442 -14.39 -11.42 34.25
CA SER A 442 -15.76 -11.09 34.67
C SER A 442 -16.75 -11.48 33.58
N PHE A 443 -17.61 -12.45 33.87
CA PHE A 443 -18.66 -12.92 32.97
C PHE A 443 -20.00 -12.28 33.28
N ILE A 444 -20.67 -11.77 32.25
CA ILE A 444 -22.08 -11.43 32.30
C ILE A 444 -22.79 -12.34 31.29
N TYR A 445 -23.45 -13.39 31.79
CA TYR A 445 -24.36 -14.22 31.01
C TYR A 445 -25.77 -13.64 31.14
N ASP A 446 -26.37 -13.24 30.02
CA ASP A 446 -27.81 -12.96 29.95
C ASP A 446 -28.47 -14.13 29.22
N ILE A 447 -29.07 -15.02 30.01
CA ILE A 447 -29.76 -16.23 29.55
C ILE A 447 -31.26 -15.94 29.55
N ASN A 448 -31.72 -15.10 28.63
CA ASN A 448 -33.15 -14.82 28.42
C ASN A 448 -33.57 -14.99 26.96
#